data_AF-A0A8H4PZ48-F1
#
_entry.id   AF-A0A8H4PZ48-F1
#
_cell.length_a   1.000
_cell.length_b   1.000
_cell.length_c   1.000
_cell.angle_alpha   90.00
_cell.angle_beta   90.00
_cell.angle_gamma   90.00
#
_symmetry.space_group_name_H-M   'P 1'
#
loop_
_entity.id
_entity.type
_entity.pdbx_description
1 polymer ?
#
loop_
_entity_poly.entity_id
_entity_poly.type
_entity_poly.pdbx_seq_one_letter_code
_entity_poly.pdbx_strand_id
1 'polypeptide(L)'
;MRARTGATFLPIFRKRQDTHQYLHGFEELPAHEKIEEETVPNYKAERFYPVWLGDVLKLKYQVVAKLGFGTASTVWLCRHLQSDKTVS
;
A
#
# COMPACT_ATOMS: atom_id res chain seq x y z
N MET A 1 -13.42 -2.12 -2.51
CA MET A 1 -12.18 -1.34 -2.31
C MET A 1 -11.21 -1.77 -3.39
N ARG A 2 -10.61 -0.83 -4.13
CA ARG A 2 -9.86 -1.10 -5.36
C ARG A 2 -8.36 -1.01 -5.10
N ALA A 3 -7.56 -1.92 -5.64
CA ALA A 3 -6.10 -1.93 -5.47
C ALA A 3 -5.39 -2.13 -6.81
N ARG A 4 -4.22 -1.51 -7.00
CA ARG A 4 -3.38 -1.68 -8.19
C ARG A 4 -2.17 -2.54 -7.85
N THR A 5 -1.97 -3.62 -8.60
CA THR A 5 -0.76 -4.47 -8.57
C THR A 5 0.04 -4.27 -9.85
N GLY A 6 0.57 -3.07 -10.09
CA GLY A 6 1.38 -2.87 -11.30
C GLY A 6 1.78 -1.43 -11.54
N ALA A 7 2.92 -1.05 -10.97
CA ALA A 7 3.71 0.07 -11.48
C ALA A 7 5.12 -0.48 -11.78
N THR A 8 5.63 -0.13 -12.95
CA THR A 8 6.86 -0.66 -13.53
C THR A 8 8.08 -0.37 -12.63
N PHE A 9 8.94 -1.38 -12.56
CA PHE A 9 10.11 -1.55 -11.69
C PHE A 9 11.14 -0.40 -11.73
N LEU A 10 11.53 0.10 -10.55
CA LEU A 10 12.89 0.58 -10.29
C LEU A 10 13.68 -0.54 -9.57
N PRO A 11 14.94 -0.82 -9.94
CA PRO A 11 15.68 -2.04 -9.58
C PRO A 11 16.07 -2.17 -8.10
N ILE A 12 15.73 -1.20 -7.25
CA ILE A 12 16.07 -1.18 -5.82
C ILE A 12 15.00 -1.87 -4.96
N PHE A 13 13.77 -2.01 -5.47
CA PHE A 13 12.65 -2.53 -4.69
C PHE A 13 12.49 -4.03 -4.92
N ARG A 14 13.15 -4.78 -4.04
CA ARG A 14 13.05 -6.23 -3.84
C ARG A 14 11.65 -6.75 -4.20
N LYS A 15 11.60 -7.55 -5.28
CA LYS A 15 10.46 -8.40 -5.65
C LYS A 15 10.06 -9.20 -4.39
N ARG A 16 8.95 -8.86 -3.75
CA ARG A 16 8.36 -9.70 -2.69
C ARG A 16 7.04 -10.27 -3.21
N GLN A 17 7.15 -11.52 -3.66
CA GLN A 17 6.08 -12.53 -3.59
C GLN A 17 5.63 -12.51 -2.10
N ASP A 18 4.40 -12.16 -1.72
CA ASP A 18 3.21 -12.99 -1.76
C ASP A 18 1.96 -12.11 -1.48
N THR A 19 1.59 -11.23 -2.40
CA THR A 19 0.43 -10.31 -2.21
C THR A 19 -0.92 -11.06 -2.18
N HIS A 20 -0.98 -12.30 -2.67
CA HIS A 20 -2.22 -13.05 -2.84
C HIS A 20 -3.06 -13.23 -1.56
N GLN A 21 -2.42 -13.38 -0.39
CA GLN A 21 -3.14 -13.56 0.87
C GLN A 21 -3.79 -12.27 1.40
N TYR A 22 -3.30 -11.09 1.00
CA TYR A 22 -3.88 -9.79 1.38
C TYR A 22 -4.79 -9.19 0.29
N LEU A 23 -4.68 -9.67 -0.95
CA LEU A 23 -5.51 -9.22 -2.07
C LEU A 23 -6.80 -10.04 -2.26
N HIS A 24 -6.98 -11.14 -1.52
CA HIS A 24 -8.21 -11.94 -1.60
C HIS A 24 -9.43 -11.11 -1.16
N GLY A 25 -10.28 -10.73 -2.13
CA GLY A 25 -11.45 -9.88 -1.92
C GLY A 25 -11.32 -8.44 -2.45
N PHE A 26 -10.21 -8.08 -3.09
CA PHE A 26 -10.02 -6.78 -3.75
C PHE A 26 -10.08 -6.91 -5.27
N GLU A 27 -10.74 -5.95 -5.92
CA GLU A 27 -10.75 -5.84 -7.38
C GLU A 27 -9.43 -5.21 -7.84
N GLU A 28 -8.72 -5.94 -8.71
CA GLU A 28 -7.49 -5.45 -9.32
C GLU A 28 -7.81 -4.44 -10.42
N LEU A 29 -7.25 -3.24 -10.28
CA LEU A 29 -7.41 -2.20 -11.29
C LEU A 29 -6.43 -2.38 -12.46
N PRO A 30 -6.89 -2.21 -13.72
CA PRO A 30 -6.00 -2.21 -14.88
C PRO A 30 -4.92 -1.14 -14.73
N ALA A 31 -3.67 -1.45 -15.13
CA ALA A 31 -2.53 -0.54 -15.02
C ALA A 31 -2.73 0.83 -15.70
N HIS A 32 -3.63 0.92 -16.68
CA HIS A 32 -3.92 2.15 -17.44
C HIS A 32 -5.02 3.02 -16.82
N GLU A 33 -5.85 2.48 -15.92
CA GLU A 33 -6.91 3.24 -15.26
C GLU A 33 -6.31 4.02 -14.10
N LYS A 34 -6.42 5.35 -14.11
CA LYS A 34 -5.90 6.20 -13.03
C LYS A 34 -6.64 5.95 -11.73
N ILE A 35 -5.92 5.84 -10.62
CA ILE A 35 -6.54 5.89 -9.29
C ILE A 35 -6.90 7.34 -8.94
N GLU A 36 -7.76 7.53 -7.94
CA GLU A 36 -8.30 8.83 -7.55
C GLU A 36 -7.20 9.90 -7.33
N GLU A 37 -6.08 9.55 -6.68
CA GLU A 37 -4.92 10.44 -6.48
C GLU A 37 -4.27 10.90 -7.80
N GLU A 38 -4.19 10.04 -8.81
CA GLU A 38 -3.55 10.33 -10.10
C GLU A 38 -4.40 11.27 -10.98
N THR A 39 -5.62 11.58 -10.55
CA THR A 39 -6.46 12.61 -11.16
C THR A 39 -6.13 14.02 -10.66
N VAL A 40 -5.40 14.14 -9.53
CA VAL A 40 -5.04 15.43 -8.94
C VAL A 40 -3.96 16.11 -9.80
N PRO A 41 -4.16 17.39 -10.18
CA PRO A 41 -3.14 18.15 -10.90
C PRO A 41 -1.81 18.17 -10.14
N ASN A 42 -0.71 17.94 -10.85
CA ASN A 42 0.66 17.90 -10.31
C ASN A 42 0.95 16.75 -9.33
N TYR A 43 0.07 15.75 -9.21
CA TYR A 43 0.41 14.51 -8.52
C TYR A 43 1.61 13.82 -9.21
N LYS A 44 2.57 13.39 -8.41
CA LYS A 44 3.76 12.67 -8.83
C LYS A 44 4.02 11.56 -7.81
N ALA A 45 3.83 10.29 -8.22
CA ALA A 45 3.96 9.15 -7.32
C ALA A 45 5.35 9.09 -6.65
N GLU A 46 6.38 9.59 -7.33
CA GLU A 46 7.76 9.61 -6.83
C GLU A 46 7.96 10.56 -5.63
N ARG A 47 7.00 11.45 -5.37
CA ARG A 47 7.03 12.37 -4.21
C ARG A 47 6.48 11.74 -2.93
N PHE A 48 5.83 10.57 -3.05
CA PHE A 48 5.20 9.89 -1.93
C PHE A 48 5.95 8.60 -1.60
N TYR A 49 5.83 8.16 -0.34
CA TYR A 49 6.38 6.87 0.06
C TYR A 49 5.53 5.75 -0.58
N PRO A 50 6.13 4.82 -1.34
CA PRO A 50 5.38 3.71 -1.91
C PRO A 50 4.92 2.78 -0.78
N VAL A 51 3.61 2.53 -0.70
CA VAL A 51 2.99 1.66 0.30
C VAL A 51 2.23 0.53 -0.38
N TRP A 52 2.45 -0.69 0.07
CA TRP A 52 1.73 -1.90 -0.35
C TRP A 52 0.85 -2.44 0.78
N LEU A 53 -0.25 -3.09 0.43
CA LEU A 53 -1.04 -3.84 1.40
C LEU A 53 -0.17 -4.94 2.01
N GLY A 54 -0.20 -5.06 3.34
CA GLY A 54 0.64 -5.97 4.10
C GLY A 54 1.99 -5.38 4.55
N ASP A 55 2.41 -4.21 4.06
CA ASP A 55 3.66 -3.56 4.49
C ASP A 55 3.67 -3.30 5.99
N VAL A 56 4.81 -3.54 6.64
CA VAL A 56 4.98 -3.30 8.07
C VAL A 56 5.82 -2.05 8.31
N LEU A 57 5.15 -0.97 8.68
CA LEU A 57 5.78 0.30 9.04
C LEU A 57 6.27 0.27 10.49
N LYS A 58 7.49 0.76 10.72
CA LYS A 58 8.14 0.81 12.04
C LYS A 58 8.14 -0.52 12.80
N LEU A 59 8.15 -1.65 12.07
CA LEU A 59 8.08 -3.02 12.63
C LEU A 59 6.83 -3.31 13.48
N LYS A 60 5.81 -2.44 13.45
CA LYS A 60 4.67 -2.50 14.38
C LYS A 60 3.32 -2.28 13.72
N TYR A 61 3.27 -1.64 12.55
CA TYR A 61 2.01 -1.26 11.93
C TYR A 61 1.92 -1.89 10.55
N GLN A 62 1.13 -2.95 10.44
CA GLN A 62 0.84 -3.59 9.16
C GLN A 62 -0.25 -2.83 8.42
N VAL A 63 0.01 -2.41 7.19
CA VAL A 63 -0.96 -1.73 6.32
C VAL A 63 -2.04 -2.71 5.88
N VAL A 64 -3.30 -2.34 6.09
CA VAL A 64 -4.48 -3.18 5.78
C VAL A 64 -5.29 -2.59 4.65
N ALA A 65 -5.47 -1.27 4.63
CA ALA A 65 -6.37 -0.61 3.70
C ALA A 65 -6.04 0.88 3.56
N LYS A 66 -6.36 1.50 2.43
CA LYS A 66 -6.26 2.95 2.24
C LYS A 66 -7.56 3.65 2.67
N LEU A 67 -7.51 4.58 3.62
CA LEU A 67 -8.72 5.27 4.10
C LEU A 67 -9.04 6.54 3.32
N GLY A 68 -8.04 7.20 2.75
CA GLY A 68 -8.26 8.43 1.99
C GLY A 68 -6.95 9.11 1.59
N PHE A 69 -7.08 10.22 0.87
CA PHE A 69 -5.96 11.03 0.42
C PHE A 69 -6.35 12.52 0.39
N GLY A 70 -5.34 13.38 0.48
CA GLY A 70 -5.44 14.81 0.26
C GLY A 70 -4.34 15.27 -0.70
N THR A 71 -4.17 16.58 -0.85
CA THR A 71 -3.22 17.18 -1.80
C THR A 71 -1.77 16.72 -1.59
N ALA A 72 -1.38 16.45 -0.35
CA ALA A 72 -0.01 16.09 0.01
C ALA A 72 0.09 14.98 1.07
N SER A 73 -1.00 14.22 1.30
CA SER A 73 -1.03 13.18 2.33
C SER A 73 -1.93 12.02 1.94
N THR A 74 -1.61 10.84 2.45
CA THR A 74 -2.43 9.63 2.29
C THR A 74 -2.62 9.00 3.67
N VAL A 75 -3.85 8.60 3.97
CA VAL A 75 -4.20 7.97 5.24
C VAL A 75 -4.37 6.48 5.02
N TRP A 76 -3.65 5.67 5.80
CA TRP A 76 -3.68 4.21 5.74
C TRP A 76 -4.20 3.63 7.05
N LEU A 77 -5.15 2.71 6.96
CA LEU A 77 -5.54 1.86 8.07
C LEU A 77 -4.44 0.83 8.30
N CYS A 78 -3.93 0.78 9.53
CA CYS A 78 -2.93 -0.20 9.93
C CYS A 78 -3.42 -1.05 11.10
N ARG A 79 -3.10 -2.34 11.08
CA ARG A 79 -3.21 -3.23 12.24
C ARG A 79 -1.92 -3.15 13.04
N HIS A 80 -2.01 -2.91 14.33
CA HIS A 80 -0.86 -3.00 15.23
C HIS A 80 -0.46 -4.46 15.44
N LEU A 81 0.78 -4.80 15.12
CA LEU A 81 1.40 -6.08 15.42
C LEU A 81 1.85 -6.03 16.87
N GLN A 82 1.11 -6.69 17.76
CA GLN A 82 1.61 -6.93 19.11
C GLN A 82 2.76 -7.93 19.00
N SER A 83 3.94 -7.55 19.51
CA SER A 83 4.99 -8.53 19.75
C SER A 83 4.43 -9.51 20.77
N ASP A 84 4.29 -10.77 20.38
CA ASP A 84 3.93 -11.85 21.28
C ASP A 84 4.97 -11.90 22.41
N LYS A 85 4.66 -11.24 23.53
CA LYS A 85 5.38 -11.40 24.78
C LYS A 85 4.71 -12.54 25.54
N THR A 86 4.71 -13.74 24.96
CA THR A 86 4.57 -14.96 25.77
C THR A 86 5.86 -15.07 26.58
N VAL A 87 5.84 -14.46 27.75
CA VAL A 87 6.77 -14.81 28.82
C VAL A 87 6.20 -16.09 29.40
N SER A 88 6.76 -17.23 29.00
CA SER A 88 6.54 -18.53 29.64
C SER A 88 7.29 -18.60 30.95
#